data_AF-A0A6A0QWG7-F1
#
_entry.id   AF-A0A6A0QWG7-F1
#
_cell.length_a   1.000
_cell.length_b   1.000
_cell.length_c   1.000
_cell.angle_alpha   90.00
_cell.angle_beta   90.00
_cell.angle_gamma   90.00
#
_symmetry.space_group_name_H-M   'P 1'
#
loop_
_entity.id
_entity.type
_entity.pdbx_description
1 polymer ?
#
loop_
_entity_poly.entity_id
_entity_poly.type
_entity_poly.pdbx_seq_one_letter_code
_entity_poly.pdbx_strand_id
1 'polypeptide(L)'
;MMTPAEALPTEPIRAEHRELLPHLEHLEMAAVDLPTWDEETAASRLPRYVKFLSGHLIPHAVAEDEHLYPIIDRIAGSTAATATMRADHDEIASRVDAFAASVEQSLASWDDGAHRWDLAHQLSGLSAIVGLHFAEEEDVLLPLLDEALTLEDIVAIHQHMGHGEHEH
;
A
#
# COMPACT_ATOMS: atom_id res chain seq x y z
N MET A 1 -26.01 27.77 -2.89
CA MET A 1 -25.75 26.56 -3.68
C MET A 1 -24.24 26.43 -3.75
N MET A 2 -23.65 25.46 -3.03
CA MET A 2 -22.25 25.10 -3.27
C MET A 2 -22.20 24.43 -4.63
N THR A 3 -21.39 24.95 -5.54
CA THR A 3 -20.92 24.18 -6.69
C THR A 3 -20.29 22.90 -6.14
N PRO A 4 -20.53 21.71 -6.73
CA PRO A 4 -19.67 20.57 -6.46
C PRO A 4 -18.24 21.06 -6.64
N ALA A 5 -17.36 20.81 -5.66
CA ALA A 5 -15.95 21.01 -5.89
C ALA A 5 -15.61 20.21 -7.16
N GLU A 6 -15.06 20.88 -8.16
CA GLU A 6 -14.61 20.21 -9.37
C GLU A 6 -13.61 19.13 -8.93
N ALA A 7 -13.78 17.91 -9.42
CA ALA A 7 -12.93 16.81 -9.01
C ALA A 7 -11.47 17.16 -9.31
N LEU A 8 -10.59 16.90 -8.34
CA LEU A 8 -9.16 17.17 -8.49
C LEU A 8 -8.58 16.29 -9.62
N PRO A 9 -7.59 16.78 -10.39
CA PRO A 9 -6.92 15.97 -11.40
C PRO A 9 -6.47 14.60 -10.90
N THR A 10 -5.97 14.52 -9.66
CA THR A 10 -5.48 13.28 -9.03
C THR A 10 -6.57 12.34 -8.48
N GLU A 11 -7.86 12.65 -8.66
CA GLU A 11 -8.95 11.79 -8.17
C GLU A 11 -8.84 10.31 -8.59
N PRO A 12 -8.36 9.92 -9.78
CA PRO A 12 -8.15 8.52 -10.11
C PRO A 12 -7.20 7.78 -9.16
N ILE A 13 -6.09 8.42 -8.75
CA ILE A 13 -5.10 7.83 -7.83
C ILE A 13 -5.71 7.71 -6.43
N ARG A 14 -6.37 8.77 -5.96
CA ARG A 14 -7.11 8.75 -4.68
C ARG A 14 -8.22 7.70 -4.64
N ALA A 15 -8.87 7.46 -5.78
CA ALA A 15 -9.87 6.41 -5.89
C ALA A 15 -9.26 5.01 -5.71
N GLU A 16 -8.09 4.76 -6.28
CA GLU A 16 -7.33 3.51 -6.09
C GLU A 16 -6.93 3.31 -4.62
N HIS A 17 -6.40 4.33 -3.95
CA HIS A 17 -6.14 4.27 -2.50
C HIS A 17 -7.41 3.95 -1.70
N ARG A 18 -8.55 4.58 -2.03
CA ARG A 18 -9.84 4.27 -1.40
C ARG A 18 -10.27 2.81 -1.62
N GLU A 19 -9.84 2.15 -2.68
CA GLU A 19 -10.07 0.72 -2.90
C GLU A 19 -9.12 -0.16 -2.06
N LEU A 20 -7.91 0.34 -1.74
CA LEU A 20 -6.93 -0.35 -0.90
C LEU A 20 -7.22 -0.20 0.61
N LEU A 21 -7.76 0.93 1.06
CA LEU A 21 -8.04 1.21 2.49
C LEU A 21 -8.83 0.11 3.23
N PRO A 22 -9.92 -0.46 2.68
CA PRO A 22 -10.64 -1.55 3.34
C PRO A 22 -9.78 -2.79 3.61
N HIS A 23 -8.73 -3.02 2.81
CA HIS A 23 -7.80 -4.11 3.07
C HIS A 23 -6.93 -3.81 4.30
N LEU A 24 -6.50 -2.56 4.52
CA LEU A 24 -5.73 -2.16 5.70
C LEU A 24 -6.55 -2.28 6.99
N GLU A 25 -7.83 -1.90 6.93
CA GLU A 25 -8.78 -2.12 8.04
C GLU A 25 -8.89 -3.61 8.38
N HIS A 26 -8.96 -4.48 7.37
CA HIS A 26 -8.97 -5.93 7.59
C HIS A 26 -7.66 -6.46 8.18
N LEU A 27 -6.49 -5.88 7.85
CA LEU A 27 -5.21 -6.24 8.48
C LEU A 27 -5.22 -5.87 9.97
N GLU A 28 -5.73 -4.69 10.32
CA GLU A 28 -5.83 -4.24 11.71
C GLU A 28 -6.79 -5.12 12.53
N MET A 29 -7.98 -5.40 11.99
CA MET A 29 -8.92 -6.34 12.62
C MET A 29 -8.31 -7.73 12.78
N ALA A 30 -7.59 -8.21 11.76
CA ALA A 30 -6.90 -9.48 11.81
C ALA A 30 -5.84 -9.50 12.91
N ALA A 31 -5.05 -8.44 13.06
CA ALA A 31 -4.03 -8.34 14.10
C ALA A 31 -4.62 -8.51 15.52
N VAL A 32 -5.83 -7.99 15.76
CA VAL A 32 -6.52 -8.14 17.06
C VAL A 32 -6.96 -9.59 17.31
N ASP A 33 -7.54 -10.23 16.29
CA ASP A 33 -8.14 -11.56 16.46
C ASP A 33 -7.12 -12.71 16.34
N LEU A 34 -6.04 -12.53 15.58
CA LEU A 34 -5.07 -13.56 15.20
C LEU A 34 -4.52 -14.36 16.39
N PRO A 35 -4.18 -13.76 17.56
CA PRO A 35 -3.73 -14.54 18.72
C PRO A 35 -4.71 -15.63 19.18
N THR A 36 -6.00 -15.52 18.81
CA THR A 36 -7.07 -16.45 19.16
C THR A 36 -7.43 -17.45 18.05
N TRP A 37 -6.84 -17.32 16.86
CA TRP A 37 -7.16 -18.18 15.73
C TRP A 37 -6.70 -19.62 15.92
N ASP A 38 -7.52 -20.56 15.46
CA ASP A 38 -7.11 -21.95 15.25
C ASP A 38 -6.34 -22.11 13.93
N GLU A 39 -5.76 -23.29 13.74
CA GLU A 39 -4.92 -23.61 12.56
C GLU A 39 -5.71 -23.47 11.26
N GLU A 40 -6.97 -23.91 11.24
CA GLU A 40 -7.84 -23.85 10.07
C GLU A 40 -8.12 -22.39 9.66
N THR A 41 -8.44 -21.53 10.63
CA THR A 41 -8.64 -20.10 10.39
C THR A 41 -7.37 -19.45 9.88
N ALA A 42 -6.22 -19.74 10.48
CA ALA A 42 -4.94 -19.19 10.05
C ALA A 42 -4.56 -19.62 8.63
N ALA A 43 -4.68 -20.92 8.33
CA ALA A 43 -4.38 -21.48 7.02
C ALA A 43 -5.29 -20.93 5.91
N SER A 44 -6.53 -20.57 6.23
CA SER A 44 -7.48 -20.00 5.27
C SER A 44 -7.33 -18.48 5.05
N ARG A 45 -6.81 -17.75 6.04
CA ARG A 45 -6.76 -16.27 6.04
C ARG A 45 -5.38 -15.70 5.75
N LEU A 46 -4.32 -16.17 6.41
CA LEU A 46 -2.96 -15.61 6.27
C LEU A 46 -2.47 -15.54 4.82
N PRO A 47 -2.66 -16.58 3.98
CA PRO A 47 -2.25 -16.50 2.58
C PRO A 47 -2.97 -15.42 1.77
N ARG A 48 -4.17 -14.99 2.18
CA ARG A 48 -4.91 -13.92 1.51
C ARG A 48 -4.31 -12.54 1.80
N TYR A 49 -3.83 -12.32 3.03
CA TYR A 49 -3.13 -11.09 3.38
C TYR A 49 -1.78 -11.01 2.65
N VAL A 50 -1.02 -12.11 2.64
CA VAL A 50 0.22 -12.18 1.85
C VAL A 50 -0.06 -11.90 0.37
N LYS A 51 -1.10 -12.53 -0.20
CA LYS A 51 -1.48 -12.29 -1.60
C LYS A 51 -1.82 -10.83 -1.88
N PHE A 52 -2.57 -10.18 -1.00
CA PHE A 52 -2.90 -8.76 -1.15
C PHE A 52 -1.65 -7.88 -1.06
N LEU A 53 -0.84 -8.07 -0.01
CA LEU A 53 0.35 -7.26 0.22
C LEU A 53 1.35 -7.41 -0.93
N SER A 54 1.79 -8.64 -1.21
CA SER A 54 2.82 -8.90 -2.22
C SER A 54 2.30 -8.80 -3.66
N GLY A 55 1.01 -9.07 -3.89
CA GLY A 55 0.44 -9.20 -5.23
C GLY A 55 -0.42 -8.03 -5.69
N HIS A 56 -0.64 -7.01 -4.84
CA HIS A 56 -1.39 -5.82 -5.21
C HIS A 56 -0.74 -4.56 -4.62
N LEU A 57 -0.52 -4.51 -3.30
CA LEU A 57 0.04 -3.32 -2.67
C LEU A 57 1.48 -3.01 -3.13
N ILE A 58 2.38 -4.00 -3.13
CA ILE A 58 3.77 -3.79 -3.57
C ILE A 58 3.85 -3.44 -5.07
N PRO A 59 3.14 -4.13 -5.98
CA PRO A 59 3.08 -3.73 -7.38
C PRO A 59 2.63 -2.28 -7.59
N HIS A 60 1.62 -1.83 -6.85
CA HIS A 60 1.15 -0.44 -6.88
C HIS A 60 2.27 0.54 -6.47
N ALA A 61 2.93 0.32 -5.34
CA ALA A 61 4.06 1.13 -4.88
C ALA A 61 5.21 1.20 -5.90
N VAL A 62 5.53 0.07 -6.55
CA VAL A 62 6.54 0.02 -7.63
C VAL A 62 6.10 0.86 -8.84
N ALA A 63 4.82 0.82 -9.20
CA ALA A 63 4.29 1.59 -10.31
C ALA A 63 4.36 3.11 -10.05
N GLU A 64 4.09 3.56 -8.82
CA GLU A 64 4.28 4.95 -8.42
C GLU A 64 5.74 5.38 -8.51
N ASP A 65 6.64 4.52 -8.03
CA ASP A 65 8.08 4.72 -8.11
C ASP A 65 8.57 4.92 -9.54
N GLU A 66 8.04 4.16 -10.49
CA GLU A 66 8.47 4.19 -11.90
C GLU A 66 7.78 5.30 -12.71
N HIS A 67 6.54 5.65 -12.39
CA HIS A 67 5.72 6.49 -13.26
C HIS A 67 5.25 7.80 -12.62
N LEU A 68 4.93 7.82 -11.33
CA LEU A 68 4.37 8.99 -10.66
C LEU A 68 5.46 9.89 -10.05
N TYR A 69 6.34 9.31 -9.22
CA TYR A 69 7.37 10.04 -8.48
C TYR A 69 8.39 10.80 -9.35
N PRO A 70 8.83 10.29 -10.52
CA PRO A 70 9.69 11.07 -11.41
C PRO A 70 9.06 12.36 -11.94
N ILE A 71 7.73 12.44 -11.97
CA ILE A 71 6.99 13.63 -12.40
C ILE A 71 6.93 14.64 -11.25
N ILE A 72 6.65 14.17 -10.03
CA ILE A 72 6.68 15.00 -8.81
C ILE A 72 8.07 15.62 -8.61
N ASP A 73 9.13 14.83 -8.72
CA ASP A 73 10.53 15.31 -8.64
C ASP A 73 10.81 16.42 -9.67
N ARG A 74 10.29 16.29 -10.89
CA ARG A 74 10.43 17.29 -11.95
C ARG A 74 9.69 18.58 -11.63
N ILE A 75 8.46 18.49 -11.12
CA ILE A 75 7.65 19.65 -10.71
C ILE A 75 8.31 20.37 -9.53
N ALA A 76 8.82 19.63 -8.55
CA ALA A 76 9.52 20.14 -7.39
C ALA A 76 10.94 20.68 -7.72
N GLY A 77 11.46 20.42 -8.93
CA GLY A 77 12.79 20.85 -9.35
C GLY A 77 13.93 20.15 -8.60
N SER A 78 13.68 18.96 -8.04
CA SER A 78 14.64 18.18 -7.24
C SER A 78 14.49 16.70 -7.55
N THR A 79 15.58 16.01 -7.88
CA THR A 79 15.59 14.55 -8.11
C THR A 79 15.49 13.72 -6.83
N ALA A 80 15.17 14.36 -5.71
CA ALA A 80 15.10 13.74 -4.39
C ALA A 80 13.88 14.24 -3.60
N ALA A 81 12.89 14.86 -4.27
CA ALA A 81 11.70 15.35 -3.58
C ALA A 81 10.86 14.18 -3.04
N THR A 82 10.86 13.06 -3.75
CA THR A 82 10.17 11.81 -3.37
C THR A 82 11.11 10.78 -2.74
N ALA A 83 12.35 11.14 -2.40
CA ALA A 83 13.33 10.18 -1.86
C ALA A 83 12.89 9.54 -0.54
N THR A 84 12.09 10.24 0.28
CA THR A 84 11.52 9.66 1.51
C THR A 84 10.44 8.63 1.20
N MET A 85 9.52 8.92 0.26
CA MET A 85 8.48 7.97 -0.15
C MET A 85 9.06 6.65 -0.67
N ARG A 86 10.12 6.73 -1.49
CA ARG A 86 10.81 5.53 -1.99
C ARG A 86 11.45 4.71 -0.87
N ALA A 87 12.00 5.40 0.14
CA ALA A 87 12.53 4.72 1.33
C ALA A 87 11.42 4.04 2.14
N ASP A 88 10.23 4.63 2.20
CA ASP A 88 9.06 4.01 2.82
C ASP A 88 8.59 2.79 2.02
N HIS A 89 8.58 2.86 0.68
CA HIS A 89 8.32 1.72 -0.20
C HIS A 89 9.29 0.56 0.04
N ASP A 90 10.59 0.83 0.10
CA ASP A 90 11.62 -0.18 0.39
C ASP A 90 11.39 -0.87 1.76
N GLU A 91 11.06 -0.08 2.79
CA GLU A 91 10.79 -0.61 4.14
C GLU A 91 9.48 -1.41 4.19
N ILE A 92 8.41 -0.93 3.53
CA ILE A 92 7.13 -1.64 3.42
C ILE A 92 7.35 -2.98 2.71
N ALA A 93 8.06 -3.00 1.57
CA ALA A 93 8.39 -4.22 0.84
C ALA A 93 9.17 -5.21 1.72
N SER A 94 10.20 -4.74 2.44
CA SER A 94 10.98 -5.59 3.34
C SER A 94 10.13 -6.21 4.45
N ARG A 95 9.18 -5.45 5.02
CA ARG A 95 8.26 -5.96 6.05
C ARG A 95 7.22 -6.93 5.48
N VAL A 96 6.75 -6.71 4.26
CA VAL A 96 5.85 -7.64 3.56
C VAL A 96 6.56 -8.99 3.33
N ASP A 97 7.82 -8.98 2.90
CA ASP A 97 8.62 -10.20 2.73
C ASP A 97 8.84 -10.93 4.05
N ALA A 98 9.17 -10.20 5.12
CA ALA A 98 9.34 -10.77 6.45
C ALA A 98 8.02 -11.39 6.98
N PHE A 99 6.89 -10.74 6.72
CA PHE A 99 5.57 -11.26 7.07
C PHE A 99 5.24 -12.53 6.28
N ALA A 100 5.47 -12.54 4.97
CA ALA A 100 5.28 -13.74 4.14
C ALA A 100 6.09 -14.93 4.66
N ALA A 101 7.38 -14.72 4.96
CA ALA A 101 8.25 -15.75 5.53
C ALA A 101 7.78 -16.22 6.92
N SER A 102 7.25 -15.32 7.75
CA SER A 102 6.71 -15.64 9.08
C SER A 102 5.41 -16.46 8.97
N VAL A 103 4.57 -16.16 7.98
CA VAL A 103 3.36 -16.92 7.66
C VAL A 103 3.72 -18.34 7.24
N GLU A 104 4.67 -18.52 6.32
CA GLU A 104 5.11 -19.85 5.88
C GLU A 104 5.61 -20.72 7.05
N GLN A 105 6.43 -20.13 7.93
CA GLN A 105 6.93 -20.82 9.13
C GLN A 105 5.80 -21.18 10.10
N SER A 106 4.86 -20.27 10.31
CA SER A 106 3.75 -20.47 11.25
C SER A 106 2.76 -21.54 10.76
N LEU A 107 2.52 -21.60 9.45
CA LEU A 107 1.65 -22.63 8.86
C LEU A 107 2.30 -24.02 8.85
N ALA A 108 3.62 -24.13 8.96
CA ALA A 108 4.29 -25.41 9.12
C ALA A 108 4.16 -25.99 10.55
N SER A 109 3.92 -25.14 11.56
CA SER A 109 3.78 -25.56 12.96
C SER A 109 2.92 -24.57 13.76
N TRP A 110 1.60 -24.73 13.68
CA TRP A 110 0.63 -23.86 14.34
C TRP A 110 0.36 -24.25 15.80
N ASP A 111 1.25 -23.94 16.74
CA ASP A 111 0.94 -24.16 18.18
C ASP A 111 1.66 -23.24 19.17
N ASP A 112 2.58 -22.39 18.71
CA ASP A 112 3.27 -21.45 19.59
C ASP A 112 2.51 -20.11 19.64
N GLY A 113 1.91 -19.81 20.79
CA GLY A 113 1.24 -18.53 21.03
C GLY A 113 2.16 -17.32 20.79
N ALA A 114 3.48 -17.46 20.96
CA ALA A 114 4.44 -16.39 20.66
C ALA A 114 4.49 -16.04 19.17
N HIS A 115 4.44 -17.03 18.27
CA HIS A 115 4.40 -16.79 16.82
C HIS A 115 3.12 -16.10 16.39
N ARG A 116 1.99 -16.41 17.03
CA ARG A 116 0.70 -15.74 16.75
C ARG A 116 0.77 -14.25 17.11
N TRP A 117 1.33 -13.91 18.27
CA TRP A 117 1.52 -12.51 18.65
C TRP A 117 2.49 -11.76 17.72
N ASP A 118 3.55 -12.42 17.26
CA ASP A 118 4.49 -11.80 16.32
C ASP A 118 3.82 -11.47 14.99
N LEU A 119 3.07 -12.42 14.40
CA LEU A 119 2.28 -12.16 13.19
C LEU A 119 1.26 -11.02 13.38
N ALA A 120 0.61 -10.97 14.54
CA ALA A 120 -0.33 -9.89 14.88
C ALA A 120 0.38 -8.51 14.90
N HIS A 121 1.56 -8.41 15.51
CA HIS A 121 2.33 -7.17 15.52
C HIS A 121 2.79 -6.78 14.11
N GLN A 122 3.20 -7.74 13.29
CA GLN A 122 3.59 -7.49 11.89
C GLN A 122 2.42 -6.94 11.09
N LEU A 123 1.22 -7.53 11.20
CA LEU A 123 0.01 -7.05 10.52
C LEU A 123 -0.40 -5.64 10.97
N SER A 124 -0.40 -5.38 12.28
CA SER A 124 -0.71 -4.06 12.84
C SER A 124 0.30 -3.01 12.37
N GLY A 125 1.60 -3.35 12.40
CA GLY A 125 2.67 -2.48 11.93
C GLY A 125 2.52 -2.15 10.44
N LEU A 126 2.29 -3.16 9.59
CA LEU A 126 2.06 -2.98 8.15
C LEU A 126 0.85 -2.09 7.87
N SER A 127 -0.29 -2.33 8.53
CA SER A 127 -1.48 -1.49 8.37
C SER A 127 -1.19 -0.02 8.72
N ALA A 128 -0.51 0.21 9.84
CA ALA A 128 -0.19 1.56 10.30
C ALA A 128 0.76 2.32 9.36
N ILE A 129 1.85 1.68 8.89
CA ILE A 129 2.82 2.36 8.03
C ILE A 129 2.27 2.61 6.62
N VAL A 130 1.47 1.68 6.08
CA VAL A 130 0.86 1.88 4.76
C VAL A 130 -0.21 2.97 4.82
N GLY A 131 -1.00 3.02 5.90
CA GLY A 131 -1.96 4.10 6.11
C GLY A 131 -1.30 5.47 6.26
N LEU A 132 -0.15 5.54 6.95
CA LEU A 132 0.65 6.77 7.01
C LEU A 132 1.17 7.17 5.63
N HIS A 133 1.73 6.22 4.89
CA HIS A 133 2.27 6.45 3.56
C HIS A 133 1.22 7.00 2.58
N PHE A 134 0.01 6.41 2.55
CA PHE A 134 -1.08 6.95 1.73
C PHE A 134 -1.45 8.38 2.14
N ALA A 135 -1.49 8.69 3.44
CA ALA A 135 -1.76 10.05 3.90
C ALA A 135 -0.65 11.03 3.47
N GLU A 136 0.63 10.62 3.51
CA GLU A 136 1.74 11.43 3.03
C GLU A 136 1.62 11.72 1.53
N GLU A 137 1.30 10.70 0.72
CA GLU A 137 1.12 10.92 -0.70
C GLU A 137 -0.07 11.84 -0.99
N GLU A 138 -1.23 11.54 -0.38
CA GLU A 138 -2.48 12.23 -0.63
C GLU A 138 -2.51 13.67 -0.14
N ASP A 139 -1.94 13.95 1.04
CA ASP A 139 -1.99 15.26 1.67
C ASP A 139 -0.80 16.15 1.30
N VAL A 140 0.33 15.55 0.89
CA VAL A 140 1.58 16.30 0.62
C VAL A 140 1.96 16.30 -0.85
N LEU A 141 1.90 15.16 -1.54
CA LEU A 141 2.44 15.04 -2.90
C LEU A 141 1.40 15.28 -3.99
N LEU A 142 0.23 14.64 -3.90
CA LEU A 142 -0.83 14.77 -4.90
C LEU A 142 -1.31 16.22 -5.10
N PRO A 143 -1.37 17.10 -4.08
CA PRO A 143 -1.70 18.51 -4.30
C PRO A 143 -0.75 19.24 -5.27
N LEU A 144 0.53 18.84 -5.34
CA LEU A 144 1.47 19.40 -6.31
C LEU A 144 1.08 19.04 -7.75
N LEU A 145 0.55 17.83 -7.94
CA LEU A 145 0.05 17.38 -9.24
C LEU A 145 -1.28 18.03 -9.59
N ASP A 146 -2.17 18.21 -8.61
CA ASP A 146 -3.45 18.91 -8.79
C ASP A 146 -3.26 20.37 -9.26
N GLU A 147 -2.18 21.02 -8.82
CA GLU A 147 -1.83 22.38 -9.26
C GLU A 147 -1.13 22.41 -10.63
N ALA A 148 -0.40 21.36 -10.99
CA ALA A 148 0.51 21.36 -12.13
C ALA A 148 -0.01 20.64 -13.38
N LEU A 149 -0.94 19.69 -13.23
CA LEU A 149 -1.37 18.77 -14.28
C LEU A 149 -2.88 18.83 -14.53
N THR A 150 -3.28 18.41 -15.72
CA THR A 150 -4.69 18.21 -16.06
C THR A 150 -5.14 16.79 -15.73
N LEU A 151 -6.46 16.55 -15.69
CA LEU A 151 -7.00 15.19 -15.56
C LEU A 151 -6.52 14.27 -16.71
N GLU A 152 -6.35 14.80 -17.92
CA GLU A 152 -5.85 14.01 -19.07
C GLU A 152 -4.41 13.52 -18.83
N ASP A 153 -3.55 14.37 -18.27
CA ASP A 153 -2.19 14.00 -17.90
C ASP A 153 -2.18 12.90 -16.83
N ILE A 154 -3.02 13.03 -15.79
CA ILE A 154 -3.13 12.04 -14.71
C ILE A 154 -3.65 10.71 -15.23
N VAL A 155 -4.68 10.71 -16.07
CA VAL A 155 -5.22 9.48 -16.65
C VAL A 155 -4.15 8.77 -17.50
N ALA A 156 -3.33 9.52 -18.23
CA ALA A 156 -2.22 8.94 -18.98
C ALA A 156 -1.19 8.28 -18.05
N ILE A 157 -0.81 8.93 -16.94
CA ILE A 157 0.12 8.37 -15.94
C ILE A 157 -0.47 7.10 -15.31
N HIS A 158 -1.72 7.17 -14.86
CA HIS A 158 -2.43 6.08 -14.20
C HIS A 158 -2.56 4.83 -15.10
N GLN A 159 -2.78 5.02 -16.41
CA GLN A 159 -2.78 3.92 -17.37
C GLN A 159 -1.43 3.21 -17.49
N HIS A 160 -0.31 3.93 -17.34
CA HIS A 160 1.01 3.31 -17.37
C HIS A 160 1.26 2.52 -16.08
N MET A 161 0.78 3.01 -14.94
CA MET A 161 0.83 2.30 -13.66
C MET A 161 0.10 0.95 -13.74
N GLY A 162 -1.13 0.92 -14.23
CA GLY A 162 -1.91 -0.32 -14.36
C GLY A 162 -1.44 -1.31 -15.45
N HIS A 163 -0.50 -0.93 -16.32
CA HIS A 163 0.11 -1.86 -17.29
C HIS A 163 1.34 -2.59 -16.74
N GLY A 164 2.01 -2.02 -15.73
CA GLY A 164 3.11 -2.68 -15.01
C GLY A 164 2.65 -3.84 -14.11
N GLU A 165 1.42 -3.80 -13.61
CA GLU A 165 0.83 -4.82 -12.71
C GLU A 165 0.55 -6.18 -13.39
N HIS A 166 0.55 -6.24 -14.73
CA HIS A 166 0.16 -7.43 -15.48
C HIS A 166 1.33 -8.16 -16.16
N GLU A 167 2.57 -7.67 -16.06
CA GLU A 167 3.73 -8.23 -16.77
C GLU A 167 4.67 -9.13 -15.94
N HIS A 168 4.32 -9.55 -14.72
CA HIS A 168 5.14 -10.50 -13.92
C HIS A 168 4.39 -11.75 -13.46
#